data_AF-A0A7J7CVX6-F1
#
_entry.id   AF-A0A7J7CVX6-F1
#
_cell.length_a   1.000
_cell.length_b   1.000
_cell.length_c   1.000
_cell.angle_alpha   90.00
_cell.angle_beta   90.00
_cell.angle_gamma   90.00
#
_symmetry.space_group_name_H-M   'P 1'
#
loop_
_entity.id
_entity.type
_entity.pdbx_description
1 polymer ?
#
loop_
_entity_poly.entity_id
_entity_poly.type
_entity_poly.pdbx_seq_one_letter_code
_entity_poly.pdbx_strand_id
1 'polypeptide(L)'
;MKVPASSIGPHYFLSVRSSFVDPSTQELIYPKEQVVLVPRPQAAGSSTPSIQRLRNLHLTTRATAVARRLIENNDLAGAYELLSSTRALVMKSSERSASFYARGLEAELIELQRRRQQQKHRESGEMEEKPELLTPTSAWRAAERLAKVAITRKHMNRVSDLHGFENARF
;
A
#
# COMPACT_ATOMS: atom_id res chain seq x y z
N MET A 1 -20.88 -11.34 18.29
CA MET A 1 -22.04 -12.03 18.87
C MET A 1 -21.99 -13.49 18.46
N LYS A 2 -21.57 -14.40 19.34
CA LYS A 2 -21.73 -15.84 19.13
C LYS A 2 -23.05 -16.23 19.77
N VAL A 3 -23.96 -16.82 19.00
CA VAL A 3 -25.25 -17.28 19.51
C VAL A 3 -25.17 -18.80 19.72
N PRO A 4 -25.57 -19.36 20.88
CA PRO A 4 -25.54 -20.80 21.11
C PRO A 4 -26.45 -21.52 20.13
N ALA A 5 -25.98 -22.63 19.56
CA ALA A 5 -26.74 -23.44 18.59
C ALA A 5 -28.00 -24.11 19.17
N SER A 6 -28.19 -24.04 20.50
CA SER A 6 -29.21 -24.78 21.25
C SER A 6 -30.50 -24.00 21.51
N SER A 7 -30.71 -22.80 20.94
CA SER A 7 -32.02 -22.14 21.10
C SER A 7 -33.06 -22.81 20.19
N ILE A 8 -34.12 -23.33 20.80
CA ILE A 8 -35.20 -24.11 20.16
C ILE A 8 -36.24 -23.13 19.57
N GLY A 9 -35.77 -22.15 18.77
CA GLY A 9 -36.61 -21.15 18.12
C GLY A 9 -36.37 -21.12 16.59
N PRO A 10 -37.39 -20.84 15.77
CA PRO A 10 -37.26 -20.91 14.31
C PRO A 10 -36.31 -19.86 13.71
N HIS A 11 -36.15 -18.69 14.36
CA HIS A 11 -35.32 -17.58 13.88
C HIS A 11 -34.65 -16.82 15.03
N TYR A 12 -33.43 -16.31 14.79
CA TYR A 12 -32.79 -15.34 15.68
C TYR A 12 -33.15 -13.93 15.23
N PHE A 13 -33.26 -12.98 16.16
CA PHE A 13 -33.55 -11.58 15.87
C PHE A 13 -32.40 -10.71 16.34
N LEU A 14 -31.91 -9.83 15.47
CA LEU A 14 -30.96 -8.79 15.82
C LEU A 14 -31.71 -7.46 15.74
N SER A 15 -31.72 -6.70 16.83
CA SER A 15 -32.37 -5.40 16.85
C SER A 15 -31.35 -4.27 16.80
N VAL A 16 -31.62 -3.28 15.96
CA VAL A 16 -30.78 -2.09 15.81
C VAL A 16 -31.64 -0.85 16.01
N ARG A 17 -31.19 0.04 16.90
CA ARG A 17 -31.75 1.37 17.08
C ARG A 17 -30.63 2.39 16.89
N SER A 18 -30.84 3.36 16.02
CA SER A 18 -29.96 4.51 15.89
C SER A 18 -30.50 5.67 16.72
N SER A 19 -29.64 6.64 16.99
CA SER A 19 -30.01 7.95 17.51
C SER A 19 -29.08 8.96 16.86
N PHE A 20 -29.62 10.03 16.31
CA PHE A 20 -28.81 11.08 15.69
C PHE A 20 -29.40 12.45 16.01
N VAL A 21 -28.54 13.46 16.08
CA VAL A 21 -28.98 14.85 16.21
C VAL A 21 -29.21 15.38 14.80
N ASP A 22 -30.40 15.90 14.52
CA ASP A 22 -30.71 16.51 13.24
C ASP A 22 -29.97 17.85 13.12
N PRO A 23 -29.11 18.04 12.12
CA PRO A 23 -28.35 19.28 11.95
C PRO A 23 -29.22 20.51 11.68
N SER A 24 -30.46 20.33 11.20
CA SER A 24 -31.37 21.43 10.86
C SER A 24 -32.25 21.88 12.04
N THR A 25 -32.68 20.95 12.88
CA THR A 25 -33.54 21.22 14.05
C THR A 25 -32.78 21.21 15.38
N GLN A 26 -31.55 20.68 15.40
CA GLN A 26 -30.73 20.42 16.59
C GLN A 26 -31.40 19.48 17.61
N GLU A 27 -32.47 18.78 17.22
CA GLU A 27 -33.16 17.83 18.08
C GLU A 27 -32.56 16.42 17.96
N LEU A 28 -32.56 15.69 19.07
CA LEU A 28 -32.12 14.30 19.10
C LEU A 28 -33.26 13.40 18.61
N ILE A 29 -33.11 12.87 17.40
CA ILE A 29 -34.08 11.98 16.77
C ILE A 29 -33.74 10.54 17.15
N TYR A 30 -34.78 9.80 17.56
CA TYR A 30 -34.73 8.36 17.80
C TYR A 30 -35.56 7.63 16.74
N PRO A 31 -34.94 7.17 15.64
CA PRO A 31 -35.61 6.34 14.67
C PRO A 31 -36.20 5.06 15.27
N LYS A 32 -37.25 4.54 14.61
CA LYS A 32 -37.88 3.29 14.99
C LYS A 32 -36.86 2.15 14.98
N GLU A 33 -36.90 1.36 16.04
CA GLU A 33 -36.11 0.15 16.18
C GLU A 33 -36.36 -0.81 15.00
N GLN A 34 -35.28 -1.20 14.32
CA GLN A 34 -35.33 -2.10 13.17
C GLN A 34 -34.88 -3.49 13.61
N VAL A 35 -35.79 -4.45 13.48
CA VAL A 35 -35.52 -5.85 13.79
C VAL A 35 -35.15 -6.59 12.52
N VAL A 36 -33.98 -7.20 12.51
CA VAL A 36 -33.46 -8.04 11.43
C VAL A 36 -33.54 -9.50 11.85
N LEU A 37 -34.31 -10.28 11.09
CA LEU A 37 -34.32 -11.73 11.20
C LEU A 37 -33.00 -12.30 10.69
N VAL A 38 -32.29 -13.01 11.55
CA VAL A 38 -31.07 -13.75 11.19
C VAL A 38 -31.50 -15.16 10.82
N PRO A 39 -31.40 -15.55 9.52
CA PRO A 39 -31.73 -16.89 9.09
C PRO A 39 -30.88 -17.91 9.83
N ARG A 40 -31.48 -19.05 10.18
CA ARG A 40 -30.71 -20.18 10.73
C ARG A 40 -29.65 -20.56 9.69
N PRO A 41 -28.40 -20.84 10.10
CA PRO A 41 -27.37 -21.31 9.17
C PRO A 41 -27.81 -22.66 8.60
N GLN A 42 -28.45 -22.64 7.43
CA GLN A 42 -28.75 -23.84 6.65
C GLN A 42 -27.43 -24.37 6.10
N ALA A 43 -27.25 -25.69 6.19
CA ALA A 43 -26.03 -26.34 5.74
C ALA A 43 -25.71 -25.96 4.28
N ALA A 44 -24.48 -25.46 4.10
CA ALA A 44 -23.73 -25.26 2.87
C ALA A 44 -24.51 -25.14 1.54
N GLY A 45 -24.59 -23.93 0.97
CA GLY A 45 -24.71 -23.79 -0.49
C GLY A 45 -25.36 -22.52 -1.01
N SER A 46 -26.28 -21.92 -0.25
CA SER A 46 -27.04 -20.74 -0.72
C SER A 46 -26.61 -19.49 0.05
N SER A 47 -25.55 -18.81 -0.38
CA SER A 47 -25.41 -17.40 -0.04
C SER A 47 -26.18 -16.60 -1.06
N THR A 48 -27.24 -15.92 -0.61
CA THR A 48 -27.90 -14.92 -1.45
C THR A 48 -26.87 -13.89 -1.93
N PRO A 49 -27.06 -13.27 -3.11
CA PRO A 49 -26.13 -12.27 -3.62
C PRO A 49 -25.93 -11.12 -2.61
N SER A 50 -26.98 -10.73 -1.87
CA SER A 50 -26.85 -9.71 -0.82
C SER A 50 -25.88 -10.14 0.31
N ILE A 51 -25.93 -11.39 0.76
CA ILE A 51 -25.02 -11.92 1.79
C ILE A 51 -23.59 -12.02 1.25
N GLN A 52 -23.42 -12.44 -0.01
CA GLN A 52 -22.11 -12.54 -0.64
C GLN A 52 -21.47 -11.16 -0.85
N ARG A 53 -22.24 -10.17 -1.28
CA ARG A 53 -21.82 -8.77 -1.36
C ARG A 53 -21.38 -8.22 0.00
N LEU A 54 -22.17 -8.44 1.05
CA LEU A 54 -21.82 -8.00 2.41
C LEU A 54 -20.57 -8.71 2.93
N ARG A 55 -20.41 -10.00 2.65
CA ARG A 55 -19.21 -10.76 2.98
C ARG A 55 -17.98 -10.17 2.29
N ASN A 56 -18.07 -9.93 0.99
CA ASN A 56 -16.97 -9.34 0.22
C ASN A 56 -16.62 -7.94 0.74
N LEU A 57 -17.62 -7.09 1.01
CA LEU A 57 -17.41 -5.78 1.63
C LEU A 57 -16.67 -5.91 2.96
N HIS A 58 -17.15 -6.75 3.88
CA HIS A 58 -16.54 -6.96 5.18
C HIS A 58 -15.09 -7.45 5.06
N LEU A 59 -14.85 -8.45 4.21
CA LEU A 59 -13.51 -8.99 3.96
C LEU A 59 -12.57 -7.90 3.44
N THR A 60 -12.99 -7.13 2.43
CA THR A 60 -12.16 -6.06 1.88
C THR A 60 -11.87 -4.96 2.89
N THR A 61 -12.88 -4.45 3.60
CA THR A 61 -12.68 -3.37 4.58
C THR A 61 -11.76 -3.81 5.70
N ARG A 62 -11.93 -5.05 6.18
CA ARG A 62 -11.06 -5.61 7.22
C ARG A 62 -9.64 -5.81 6.72
N ALA A 63 -9.45 -6.38 5.53
CA ALA A 63 -8.12 -6.61 4.96
C ALA A 63 -7.37 -5.28 4.74
N THR A 64 -8.05 -4.25 4.22
CA THR A 64 -7.45 -2.91 4.05
C THR A 64 -7.08 -2.30 5.39
N ALA A 65 -7.93 -2.39 6.41
CA ALA A 65 -7.63 -1.85 7.73
C ALA A 65 -6.44 -2.56 8.40
N VAL A 66 -6.36 -3.89 8.29
CA VAL A 66 -5.24 -4.67 8.83
C VAL A 66 -3.96 -4.42 8.06
N ALA A 67 -4.02 -4.36 6.72
CA ALA A 67 -2.87 -4.04 5.89
C ALA A 67 -2.27 -2.67 6.24
N ARG A 68 -3.12 -1.65 6.50
CA ARG A 68 -2.65 -0.33 6.95
C ARG A 68 -1.90 -0.38 8.28
N ARG A 69 -2.40 -1.16 9.25
CA ARG A 69 -1.70 -1.39 10.52
C ARG A 69 -0.36 -2.12 10.33
N LEU A 70 -0.29 -3.07 9.41
CA LEU A 70 0.97 -3.75 9.08
C LEU A 70 1.97 -2.79 8.44
N ILE A 71 1.52 -1.90 7.56
CA ILE A 71 2.35 -0.83 6.99
C ILE A 71 2.88 0.11 8.07
N GLU A 72 2.06 0.50 9.05
CA GLU A 72 2.48 1.31 10.19
C GLU A 72 3.59 0.63 11.01
N ASN A 73 3.55 -0.70 11.11
CA ASN A 73 4.57 -1.51 11.76
C ASN A 73 5.76 -1.89 10.85
N ASN A 74 5.85 -1.30 9.66
CA ASN A 74 6.86 -1.58 8.62
C ASN A 74 6.85 -3.05 8.10
N ASP A 75 5.79 -3.81 8.34
CA ASP A 75 5.59 -5.15 7.78
C ASP A 75 4.86 -5.07 6.42
N LEU A 76 5.62 -4.65 5.39
CA LEU A 76 5.09 -4.55 4.03
C LEU A 76 4.83 -5.92 3.39
N ALA A 77 5.58 -6.95 3.79
CA ALA A 77 5.43 -8.30 3.24
C ALA A 77 4.10 -8.93 3.71
N GLY A 78 3.81 -8.86 5.01
CA GLY A 78 2.55 -9.33 5.58
C GLY A 78 1.36 -8.55 5.02
N ALA A 79 1.49 -7.22 4.86
CA ALA A 79 0.45 -6.41 4.23
C ALA A 79 0.13 -6.87 2.79
N TYR A 80 1.17 -7.18 2.01
CA TYR A 80 1.03 -7.65 0.63
C TYR A 80 0.36 -9.03 0.56
N GLU A 81 0.82 -9.99 1.37
CA GLU A 81 0.25 -11.34 1.42
C GLU A 81 -1.22 -11.32 1.84
N LEU A 82 -1.58 -10.50 2.82
CA LEU A 82 -2.96 -10.34 3.28
C LEU A 82 -3.88 -9.79 2.17
N LEU A 83 -3.45 -8.74 1.47
CA LEU A 83 -4.25 -8.15 0.39
C LEU A 83 -4.34 -9.08 -0.82
N SER A 84 -3.24 -9.78 -1.16
CA SER A 84 -3.20 -10.76 -2.25
C SER A 84 -4.12 -11.95 -1.98
N SER A 85 -4.04 -12.55 -0.79
CA SER A 85 -4.90 -13.66 -0.37
C SER A 85 -6.38 -13.25 -0.31
N THR A 86 -6.68 -12.06 0.20
CA THR A 86 -8.06 -11.53 0.23
C THR A 86 -8.59 -11.30 -1.18
N ARG A 87 -7.78 -10.75 -2.09
CA ARG A 87 -8.15 -10.57 -3.50
C ARG A 87 -8.50 -11.89 -4.16
N ALA A 88 -7.69 -12.93 -3.93
CA ALA A 88 -7.96 -14.27 -4.45
C ALA A 88 -9.28 -14.85 -3.92
N LEU A 89 -9.61 -14.63 -2.64
CA LEU A 89 -10.88 -15.05 -2.05
C LEU A 89 -12.08 -14.33 -2.67
N VAL A 90 -11.99 -13.01 -2.86
CA VAL A 90 -13.05 -12.21 -3.49
C VAL A 90 -13.26 -12.63 -4.95
N MET A 91 -12.17 -12.91 -5.69
CA MET A 91 -12.23 -13.38 -7.08
C MET A 91 -12.87 -14.76 -7.24
N LYS A 92 -12.71 -15.65 -6.26
CA LYS A 92 -13.40 -16.96 -6.24
C LYS A 92 -14.91 -16.82 -6.08
N SER A 93 -15.39 -15.68 -5.59
CA SER A 93 -16.82 -15.42 -5.43
C SER A 93 -17.41 -15.07 -6.81
N SER A 94 -18.33 -15.89 -7.32
CA SER A 94 -18.88 -15.79 -8.70
C SER A 94 -19.81 -14.57 -8.94
N GLU A 95 -19.71 -13.52 -8.13
CA GLU A 95 -20.64 -12.39 -8.14
C GLU A 95 -20.12 -11.22 -8.97
N ARG A 96 -20.99 -10.57 -9.75
CA ARG A 96 -20.62 -9.43 -10.62
C ARG A 96 -19.96 -8.27 -9.83
N SER A 97 -20.37 -8.06 -8.58
CA SER A 97 -19.79 -7.04 -7.68
C SER A 97 -18.40 -7.39 -7.14
N ALA A 98 -17.97 -8.64 -7.20
CA ALA A 98 -16.63 -9.06 -6.77
C ALA A 98 -15.51 -8.30 -7.49
N SER A 99 -15.77 -7.94 -8.76
CA SER A 99 -14.86 -7.14 -9.59
C SER A 99 -14.53 -5.77 -8.97
N PHE A 100 -15.52 -5.08 -8.40
CA PHE A 100 -15.33 -3.77 -7.77
C PHE A 100 -14.44 -3.86 -6.53
N TYR A 101 -14.72 -4.85 -5.68
CA TYR A 101 -13.95 -5.09 -4.45
C TYR A 101 -12.50 -5.47 -4.75
N ALA A 102 -12.28 -6.34 -5.74
CA ALA A 102 -10.94 -6.74 -6.13
C ALA A 102 -10.14 -5.61 -6.79
N ARG A 103 -10.78 -4.74 -7.57
CA ARG A 103 -10.12 -3.54 -8.13
C ARG A 103 -9.62 -2.61 -7.03
N GLY A 104 -10.39 -2.44 -5.96
CA GLY A 104 -9.95 -1.67 -4.78
C GLY A 104 -8.70 -2.27 -4.13
N LEU A 105 -8.69 -3.59 -3.95
CA LEU A 105 -7.51 -4.30 -3.40
C LEU A 105 -6.29 -4.24 -4.34
N GLU A 106 -6.51 -4.24 -5.64
CA GLU A 106 -5.46 -4.11 -6.65
C GLU A 106 -4.76 -2.74 -6.60
N ALA A 107 -5.53 -1.67 -6.43
CA ALA A 107 -4.96 -0.33 -6.25
C ALA A 107 -4.07 -0.25 -5.00
N GLU A 108 -4.51 -0.82 -3.87
CA GLU A 108 -3.72 -0.88 -2.63
C GLU A 108 -2.45 -1.74 -2.80
N LEU A 109 -2.51 -2.85 -3.54
CA LEU A 109 -1.34 -3.69 -3.84
C LEU A 109 -0.29 -2.97 -4.70
N ILE A 110 -0.73 -2.22 -5.72
CA ILE A 110 0.17 -1.44 -6.59
C ILE A 110 0.87 -0.35 -5.77
N GLU A 111 0.12 0.35 -4.92
CA GLU A 111 0.67 1.38 -4.05
C GLU A 111 1.68 0.81 -3.05
N LEU A 112 1.40 -0.36 -2.45
CA LEU A 112 2.35 -1.09 -1.62
C LEU A 112 3.63 -1.45 -2.35
N GLN A 113 3.52 -1.97 -3.57
CA GLN A 113 4.68 -2.34 -4.37
C GLN A 113 5.55 -1.11 -4.70
N ARG A 114 4.91 0.02 -5.03
CA ARG A 114 5.59 1.30 -5.25
C ARG A 114 6.34 1.77 -4.00
N ARG A 115 5.71 1.70 -2.82
CA ARG A 115 6.36 2.06 -1.55
C ARG A 115 7.57 1.19 -1.24
N ARG A 116 7.46 -0.11 -1.48
CA ARG A 116 8.58 -1.05 -1.32
C ARG A 116 9.75 -0.73 -2.26
N GLN A 117 9.46 -0.35 -3.50
CA GLN A 117 10.49 0.09 -4.46
C GLN A 117 11.16 1.39 -4.00
N GLN A 118 10.40 2.34 -3.45
CA GLN A 118 10.94 3.60 -2.91
C GLN A 118 11.83 3.37 -1.67
N GLN A 119 11.44 2.47 -0.77
CA GLN A 119 12.28 2.10 0.38
C GLN A 119 13.61 1.50 -0.07
N LYS A 120 13.56 0.54 -1.00
CA LYS A 120 14.79 -0.04 -1.58
C LYS A 120 15.68 1.03 -2.21
N HIS A 121 15.12 1.97 -2.96
CA HIS A 121 15.89 3.05 -3.57
C HIS A 121 16.46 4.04 -2.53
N ARG A 122 15.79 4.25 -1.40
CA ARG A 122 16.32 5.06 -0.29
C ARG A 122 17.49 4.35 0.42
N GLU A 123 17.34 3.07 0.72
CA GLU A 123 18.40 2.26 1.35
C GLU A 123 19.60 2.04 0.42
N SER A 124 19.37 1.95 -0.90
CA SER A 124 20.45 1.86 -1.91
C SER A 124 21.07 3.23 -2.23
N GLY A 125 20.37 4.33 -1.92
CA GLY A 125 20.70 5.69 -2.33
C GLY A 125 21.48 6.51 -1.30
N GLU A 126 21.77 5.98 -0.11
CA GLU A 126 22.68 6.64 0.84
C GLU A 126 24.16 6.56 0.43
N MET A 127 24.49 5.92 -0.70
CA MET A 127 25.82 5.98 -1.32
C MET A 127 25.85 6.53 -2.75
N GLU A 128 24.73 6.92 -3.35
CA GLU A 128 24.75 7.38 -4.73
C GLU A 128 23.95 8.67 -4.88
N GLU A 129 24.71 9.77 -5.06
CA GLU A 129 24.22 11.07 -5.46
C GLU A 129 23.05 10.93 -6.45
N LYS A 130 21.84 11.28 -5.98
CA LYS A 130 20.72 11.81 -6.77
C LYS A 130 20.75 11.36 -8.24
N PRO A 131 19.98 10.32 -8.64
CA PRO A 131 19.85 9.98 -10.06
C PRO A 131 19.03 11.07 -10.74
N GLU A 132 19.70 12.13 -11.17
CA GLU A 132 19.18 13.04 -12.16
C GLU A 132 18.92 12.19 -13.41
N LEU A 133 17.64 12.06 -13.76
CA LEU A 133 17.16 11.44 -14.99
C LEU A 133 18.16 11.76 -16.11
N LEU A 134 18.67 10.73 -16.78
CA LEU A 134 19.60 10.81 -17.91
C LEU A 134 18.89 11.48 -19.09
N THR A 135 18.64 12.77 -18.95
CA THR A 135 18.30 13.66 -20.04
C THR A 135 19.59 13.96 -20.78
N PRO A 136 19.59 14.09 -22.11
CA PRO A 136 20.81 14.35 -22.89
C PRO A 136 21.59 15.57 -22.40
N THR A 137 20.92 16.51 -21.71
CA THR A 137 21.51 17.70 -21.09
C THR A 137 22.32 17.42 -19.82
N SER A 138 21.98 16.40 -19.01
CA SER A 138 22.69 16.11 -17.75
C SER A 138 24.02 15.39 -17.98
N ALA A 139 24.10 14.51 -18.99
CA ALA A 139 25.33 13.84 -19.38
C ALA A 139 26.44 14.83 -19.80
N TRP A 140 26.07 15.88 -20.55
CA TRP A 140 27.00 16.94 -20.95
C TRP A 140 27.54 17.71 -19.73
N ARG A 141 26.68 18.09 -18.79
CA ARG A 141 27.10 18.79 -17.57
C ARG A 141 27.98 17.93 -16.66
N ALA A 142 27.72 16.63 -16.59
CA ALA A 142 28.57 15.68 -15.87
C ALA A 142 29.96 15.58 -16.52
N ALA A 143 30.02 15.48 -17.86
CA ALA A 143 31.27 15.49 -18.60
C ALA A 143 32.06 16.80 -18.42
N GLU A 144 31.37 17.95 -18.40
CA GLU A 144 31.98 19.27 -18.15
C GLU A 144 32.59 19.38 -16.75
N ARG A 145 31.89 18.85 -15.73
CA ARG A 145 32.42 18.77 -14.35
C ARG A 145 33.65 17.89 -14.27
N LEU A 146 33.63 16.71 -14.89
CA LEU A 146 34.79 15.80 -14.95
C LEU A 146 35.97 16.44 -15.69
N ALA A 147 35.73 17.14 -16.80
CA ALA A 147 36.77 17.86 -17.52
C ALA A 147 37.40 18.95 -16.66
N LYS A 148 36.60 19.71 -15.89
CA LYS A 148 37.10 20.73 -14.97
C LYS A 148 37.97 20.15 -13.86
N VAL A 149 37.57 19.02 -13.28
CA VAL A 149 38.36 18.30 -12.26
C VAL A 149 39.66 17.76 -12.86
N ALA A 150 39.62 17.20 -14.07
CA ALA A 150 40.80 16.71 -14.75
C ALA A 150 41.82 17.84 -15.05
N ILE A 151 41.35 19.00 -15.51
CA ILE A 151 42.20 20.17 -15.79
C ILE A 151 42.84 20.70 -14.51
N THR A 152 42.05 20.89 -13.45
CA THR A 152 42.55 21.37 -12.16
C THR A 152 43.56 20.40 -11.55
N ARG A 153 43.27 19.10 -11.56
CA ARG A 153 44.21 18.06 -11.09
C ARG A 153 45.49 17.98 -11.93
N LYS A 154 45.39 18.11 -13.26
CA LYS A 154 46.55 18.19 -14.16
C LYS A 154 47.42 19.40 -13.85
N HIS A 155 46.82 20.53 -13.53
CA HIS A 155 47.56 21.74 -13.18
C HIS A 155 48.22 21.64 -11.80
N MET A 156 47.58 20.97 -10.83
CA MET A 156 48.15 20.75 -9.49
C MET A 156 49.30 19.73 -9.48
N ASN A 157 49.28 18.74 -10.36
CA ASN A 157 50.37 17.77 -10.51
C ASN A 157 51.53 18.25 -11.40
N ARG A 158 51.54 19.53 -11.80
CA ARG A 158 52.55 20.12 -12.69
C ARG A 158 53.68 20.85 -11.94
N VAL A 159 53.92 20.49 -10.67
CA VAL A 159 54.98 21.09 -9.86
C VAL A 159 56.35 20.57 -10.30
N SER A 160 57.05 21.47 -11.00
CA SER A 160 58.51 21.71 -11.01
C SER A 160 59.46 20.56 -11.35
N ASP A 161 59.59 20.23 -12.64
CA ASP A 161 60.78 19.55 -13.17
C ASP A 161 61.94 20.56 -13.37
N LEU A 162 62.47 21.07 -12.25
CA LEU A 162 63.65 21.94 -12.23
C LEU A 162 64.88 21.25 -11.59
N HIS A 163 64.92 19.92 -11.55
CA HIS A 163 66.05 19.17 -11.01
C HIS A 163 66.49 18.03 -11.94
N GLY A 164 67.02 18.37 -13.12
CA GLY A 164 67.47 17.34 -14.07
C GLY A 164 68.62 17.66 -15.03
N PHE A 165 69.27 18.83 -15.02
CA PHE A 165 70.22 19.20 -16.08
C PHE A 165 71.58 19.79 -15.64
N GLU A 166 72.12 19.44 -14.46
CA GLU A 166 73.46 19.94 -14.07
C GLU A 166 74.62 18.93 -14.14
N ASN A 167 74.42 17.67 -14.51
CA ASN A 167 75.52 16.68 -14.53
C ASN A 167 75.67 15.90 -15.85
N ALA A 168 75.71 16.62 -16.98
CA ALA A 168 76.21 16.05 -18.24
C ALA A 168 77.47 16.81 -18.70
N ARG A 169 78.60 16.54 -18.04
CA ARG A 169 79.94 16.84 -18.57
C ARG A 169 80.59 15.52 -19.00
N PHE A 170 80.89 15.41 -20.27
CA PHE A 170 81.93 14.52 -20.83
C PHE A 170 83.04 15.40 -21.36
#